data_AF-A0A442T4P3-F1
#
_entry.id   AF-A0A442T4P3-F1
#
_cell.length_a   1.000
_cell.length_b   1.000
_cell.length_c   1.000
_cell.angle_alpha   90.00
_cell.angle_beta   90.00
_cell.angle_gamma   90.00
#
_symmetry.space_group_name_H-M   'P 1'
#
loop_
_entity.id
_entity.type
_entity.pdbx_description
1 polymer ?
#
loop_
_entity_poly.entity_id
_entity_poly.type
_entity_poly.pdbx_seq_one_letter_code
_entity_poly.pdbx_strand_id
1 'polypeptide(L)'
;MHRNPLVDYLRTYGPLAASDSIYDEHVLRSAAENDVSAIEVNSALLDRLLQNFSGASPRSVILTGTAGDGKTWHCRKVFTSLGGSLRDWNAAEGMLELSLPSGGTLVAVKDLSQFHDDPRQDTIFEGLVKSILGEDTSRCYLVAANDGQLLRFWRQHASEGEHVARIDAGLRVMLDTGETEHGGLNLCLHNLSAQQHDVLFDDLVTEIVEHPKWAACEGCSLYETSTCPIRRNRALLADRGVASMRSRLGDLIRIAAANDTHLPMRHILVLIVNVLLGVSDRKTTLMTCKVAHLLAAEGETARSNPYDNVLGLNLKANENREYLAFTVFENAGIGLETNNEIDTLLIEKEPPELHAQYVASDPVHGEALFEPARVNYRRGTYDDFAVFQRALEAQRRRLFFVLPPSRKEEEIDPWRLTVFRHGGQYIDFW
;
A
#
# COMPACT_ATOMS: atom_id res chain seq x y z
N MET A 1 6.18 -31.70 -1.02
CA MET A 1 5.29 -30.62 -0.55
C MET A 1 5.44 -29.47 -1.52
N HIS A 2 4.35 -29.01 -2.13
CA HIS A 2 4.41 -28.01 -3.19
C HIS A 2 4.79 -26.62 -2.61
N ARG A 3 5.61 -25.86 -3.34
CA ARG A 3 6.11 -24.53 -2.93
C ARG A 3 6.01 -23.59 -4.13
N ASN A 4 5.41 -22.41 -3.93
CA ASN A 4 5.44 -21.32 -4.90
C ASN A 4 6.40 -20.22 -4.39
N PRO A 5 7.52 -19.93 -5.08
CA PRO A 5 8.47 -18.89 -4.69
C PRO A 5 7.86 -17.49 -4.58
N LEU A 6 6.81 -17.19 -5.33
CA LEU A 6 6.08 -15.92 -5.25
C LEU A 6 5.50 -15.70 -3.85
N VAL A 7 5.00 -16.76 -3.20
CA VAL A 7 4.46 -16.65 -1.84
C VAL A 7 5.55 -16.25 -0.86
N ASP A 8 6.75 -16.80 -0.98
CA ASP A 8 7.87 -16.45 -0.10
C ASP A 8 8.38 -15.03 -0.36
N TYR A 9 8.44 -14.62 -1.63
CA TYR A 9 8.76 -13.25 -2.02
C TYR A 9 7.76 -12.23 -1.47
N LEU A 10 6.45 -12.45 -1.67
CA LEU A 10 5.39 -11.55 -1.21
C LEU A 10 5.40 -11.37 0.31
N ARG A 11 5.80 -12.39 1.08
CA ARG A 11 5.92 -12.28 2.55
C ARG A 11 6.91 -11.21 2.99
N THR A 12 7.88 -10.84 2.17
CA THR A 12 8.84 -9.77 2.51
C THR A 12 8.23 -8.38 2.54
N TYR A 13 7.04 -8.21 1.96
CA TYR A 13 6.28 -6.98 1.98
C TYR A 13 5.28 -6.88 3.15
N GLY A 14 5.07 -7.96 3.89
CA GLY A 14 4.10 -7.99 4.99
C GLY A 14 4.63 -7.34 6.29
N PRO A 15 3.83 -7.35 7.35
CA PRO A 15 4.20 -6.77 8.64
C PRO A 15 5.31 -7.60 9.31
N LEU A 16 6.57 -7.21 9.08
CA LEU A 16 7.78 -7.84 9.62
C LEU A 16 8.60 -6.79 10.36
N ALA A 17 9.18 -7.17 11.49
CA ALA A 17 9.91 -6.29 12.41
C ALA A 17 11.21 -5.64 11.87
N ALA A 18 11.55 -5.82 10.59
CA ALA A 18 12.83 -5.40 10.01
C ALA A 18 12.74 -4.07 9.23
N SER A 19 13.00 -2.98 9.97
CA SER A 19 13.54 -1.66 9.62
C SER A 19 13.12 -0.94 8.32
N ASP A 20 12.56 0.25 8.50
CA ASP A 20 12.06 1.19 7.50
C ASP A 20 13.05 1.71 6.44
N SER A 21 14.35 1.47 6.60
CA SER A 21 15.42 2.07 5.78
C SER A 21 16.05 1.15 4.72
N ILE A 22 15.79 -0.17 4.73
CA ILE A 22 16.43 -1.16 3.81
C ILE A 22 15.41 -1.81 2.86
N TYR A 23 14.19 -1.28 2.79
CA TYR A 23 13.07 -1.93 2.11
C TYR A 23 13.35 -2.23 0.62
N ASP A 24 13.88 -1.27 -0.15
CA ASP A 24 14.14 -1.48 -1.58
C ASP A 24 15.26 -2.51 -1.82
N GLU A 25 16.34 -2.49 -1.03
CA GLU A 25 17.44 -3.46 -1.18
C GLU A 25 17.02 -4.87 -0.75
N HIS A 26 16.30 -4.98 0.36
CA HIS A 26 15.81 -6.26 0.87
C HIS A 26 14.82 -6.92 -0.11
N VAL A 27 13.90 -6.13 -0.67
CA VAL A 27 12.93 -6.60 -1.67
C VAL A 27 13.64 -7.10 -2.93
N LEU A 28 14.63 -6.38 -3.45
CA LEU A 28 15.39 -6.83 -4.63
C LEU A 28 16.19 -8.10 -4.36
N ARG A 29 16.82 -8.20 -3.19
CA ARG A 29 17.55 -9.40 -2.79
C ARG A 29 16.61 -10.60 -2.73
N SER A 30 15.45 -10.45 -2.10
CA SER A 30 14.42 -11.48 -2.03
C SER A 30 13.88 -11.86 -3.42
N ALA A 31 13.67 -10.90 -4.31
CA ALA A 31 13.24 -11.14 -5.68
C ALA A 31 14.27 -12.02 -6.43
N ALA A 32 15.56 -11.70 -6.31
CA ALA A 32 16.65 -12.46 -6.91
C ALA A 32 16.78 -13.87 -6.30
N GLU A 33 16.68 -14.00 -4.97
CA GLU A 33 16.77 -15.29 -4.27
C GLU A 33 15.62 -16.23 -4.61
N ASN A 34 14.43 -15.69 -4.91
CA ASN A 34 13.25 -16.48 -5.25
C ASN A 34 13.02 -16.65 -6.77
N ASP A 35 13.88 -16.08 -7.62
CA ASP A 35 13.69 -16.01 -9.07
C ASP A 35 12.29 -15.46 -9.42
N VAL A 36 11.93 -14.32 -8.82
CA VAL A 36 10.64 -13.63 -8.99
C VAL A 36 10.91 -12.21 -9.48
N SER A 37 10.12 -11.76 -10.46
CA SER A 37 10.14 -10.36 -10.89
C SER A 37 9.65 -9.47 -9.74
N ALA A 38 10.31 -8.34 -9.51
CA ALA A 38 9.87 -7.44 -8.47
C ALA A 38 8.49 -6.84 -8.81
N ILE A 39 7.67 -6.54 -7.80
CA ILE A 39 6.41 -5.83 -8.02
C ILE A 39 6.74 -4.43 -8.53
N GLU A 40 6.34 -4.13 -9.76
CA GLU A 40 6.60 -2.87 -10.43
C GLU A 40 5.29 -2.31 -10.96
N VAL A 41 4.93 -1.11 -10.50
CA VAL A 41 3.83 -0.34 -11.08
C VAL A 41 4.42 0.63 -12.07
N ASN A 42 3.91 0.61 -13.31
CA ASN A 42 4.35 1.56 -14.31
C ASN A 42 3.94 2.97 -13.86
N SER A 43 4.94 3.83 -13.70
CA SER A 43 4.74 5.17 -13.20
C SER A 43 4.85 6.13 -14.37
N ALA A 44 3.74 6.79 -14.72
CA ALA A 44 3.78 7.89 -15.70
C ALA A 44 4.80 8.98 -15.30
N LEU A 45 5.11 9.08 -14.00
CA LEU A 45 6.19 9.93 -13.51
C LEU A 45 7.56 9.41 -13.97
N LEU A 46 7.85 8.10 -13.92
CA LEU A 46 9.11 7.55 -14.41
C LEU A 46 9.37 7.93 -15.87
N ASP A 47 8.36 7.79 -16.73
CA ASP A 47 8.46 8.18 -18.15
C ASP A 47 8.80 9.67 -18.30
N ARG A 48 8.17 10.55 -17.51
CA ARG A 48 8.47 11.99 -17.51
C ARG A 48 9.89 12.28 -17.01
N LEU A 49 10.35 11.58 -15.98
CA LEU A 49 11.71 11.72 -15.46
C LEU A 49 12.74 11.31 -16.52
N LEU A 50 12.52 10.17 -17.19
CA LEU A 50 13.39 9.71 -18.26
C LEU A 50 13.41 10.67 -19.44
N GLN A 51 12.25 11.21 -19.83
CA GLN A 51 12.16 12.23 -20.89
C GLN A 51 12.92 13.51 -20.52
N ASN A 52 12.82 13.98 -19.27
CA ASN A 52 13.56 15.15 -18.80
C ASN A 52 15.08 14.93 -18.88
N PHE A 53 15.59 13.85 -18.26
CA PHE A 53 17.03 13.59 -18.19
C PHE A 53 17.66 13.14 -19.51
N SER A 54 16.86 12.60 -20.43
CA SER A 54 17.33 12.29 -21.80
C SER A 54 17.23 13.49 -22.74
N GLY A 55 16.61 14.59 -22.32
CA GLY A 55 16.42 15.78 -23.12
C GLY A 55 17.70 16.60 -23.34
N ALA A 56 17.66 17.53 -24.29
CA ALA A 56 18.81 18.39 -24.61
C ALA A 56 19.14 19.41 -23.50
N SER A 57 18.16 19.74 -22.66
CA SER A 57 18.31 20.71 -21.56
C SER A 57 17.57 20.19 -20.32
N PRO A 58 18.14 19.19 -19.62
CA PRO A 58 17.48 18.58 -18.48
C PRO A 58 17.35 19.58 -17.32
N ARG A 59 16.21 19.56 -16.65
CA ARG A 59 16.01 20.30 -15.39
C ARG A 59 16.44 19.45 -14.21
N SER A 60 16.86 20.10 -13.13
CA SER A 60 16.98 19.41 -11.85
C SER A 60 15.60 18.95 -11.36
N VAL A 61 15.54 17.82 -10.68
CA VAL A 61 14.32 17.23 -10.15
C VAL A 61 14.47 16.93 -8.68
N ILE A 62 13.46 17.30 -7.90
CA ILE A 62 13.31 16.86 -6.51
C ILE A 62 12.08 15.97 -6.42
N LEU A 63 12.27 14.74 -5.91
CA LEU A 63 11.19 13.83 -5.54
C LEU A 63 10.96 13.99 -4.03
N THR A 64 9.76 14.42 -3.66
CA THR A 64 9.34 14.64 -2.27
C THR A 64 8.16 13.74 -1.90
N GLY A 65 7.81 13.67 -0.63
CA GLY A 65 6.76 12.81 -0.08
C GLY A 65 7.20 12.14 1.23
N THR A 66 6.44 11.17 1.70
CA THR A 66 6.66 10.45 2.96
C THR A 66 7.51 9.18 2.80
N ALA A 67 7.92 8.59 3.93
CA ALA A 67 8.68 7.35 3.92
C ALA A 67 7.85 6.22 3.31
N GLY A 68 8.41 5.49 2.35
CA GLY A 68 7.73 4.39 1.67
C GLY A 68 6.98 4.76 0.38
N ASP A 69 7.02 6.02 -0.06
CA ASP A 69 6.40 6.47 -1.34
C ASP A 69 7.19 6.09 -2.60
N GLY A 70 8.32 5.39 -2.45
CA GLY A 70 9.11 4.93 -3.61
C GLY A 70 10.00 6.00 -4.26
N LYS A 71 10.35 7.09 -3.56
CA LYS A 71 11.32 8.09 -4.05
C LYS A 71 12.65 7.47 -4.46
N THR A 72 13.26 6.68 -3.59
CA THR A 72 14.53 5.99 -3.85
C THR A 72 14.41 4.98 -4.99
N TRP A 73 13.25 4.32 -5.13
CA TRP A 73 12.96 3.44 -6.27
C TRP A 73 12.96 4.20 -7.59
N HIS A 74 12.29 5.37 -7.65
CA HIS A 74 12.29 6.22 -8.85
C HIS A 74 13.70 6.68 -9.21
N CYS A 75 14.49 7.14 -8.22
CA CYS A 75 15.87 7.53 -8.46
C CYS A 75 16.72 6.37 -9.03
N ARG A 76 16.57 5.16 -8.48
CA ARG A 76 17.24 3.96 -8.96
C ARG A 76 16.84 3.60 -10.38
N LYS A 77 15.54 3.64 -10.68
CA LYS A 77 15.01 3.33 -12.02
C LYS A 77 15.48 4.33 -13.07
N VAL A 78 15.48 5.62 -12.76
CA VAL A 78 16.05 6.65 -13.64
C VAL A 78 17.53 6.38 -13.88
N PHE A 79 18.33 6.19 -12.81
CA PHE A 79 19.76 5.94 -12.93
C PHE A 79 20.08 4.70 -13.78
N THR A 80 19.40 3.59 -13.52
CA THR A 80 19.64 2.33 -14.25
C THR A 80 19.16 2.38 -15.70
N SER A 81 18.04 3.06 -15.97
CA SER A 81 17.52 3.21 -17.34
C SER A 81 18.38 4.14 -18.21
N LEU A 82 19.09 5.08 -17.59
CA LEU A 82 20.04 5.98 -18.27
C LEU A 82 21.44 5.36 -18.46
N GLY A 83 21.63 4.08 -18.12
CA GLY A 83 22.88 3.34 -18.35
C GLY A 83 23.74 3.09 -17.10
N GLY A 84 23.30 3.54 -15.92
CA GLY A 84 23.94 3.19 -14.65
C GLY A 84 23.74 1.72 -14.28
N SER A 85 24.65 1.14 -13.49
CA SER A 85 24.51 -0.26 -13.05
C SER A 85 23.88 -0.37 -11.66
N LEU A 86 23.10 -1.42 -11.42
CA LEU A 86 22.54 -1.70 -10.09
C LEU A 86 23.65 -1.94 -9.04
N ARG A 87 24.80 -2.46 -9.47
CA ARG A 87 25.97 -2.67 -8.61
C ARG A 87 26.51 -1.34 -8.09
N ASP A 88 26.66 -0.35 -8.98
CA ASP A 88 27.15 0.98 -8.60
C ASP A 88 26.13 1.70 -7.73
N TRP A 89 24.84 1.56 -8.07
CA TRP A 89 23.77 2.04 -7.22
C TRP A 89 23.88 1.48 -5.81
N ASN A 90 24.03 0.17 -5.63
CA ASN A 90 24.10 -0.43 -4.30
C ASN A 90 25.40 -0.10 -3.55
N ALA A 91 26.53 0.05 -4.26
CA ALA A 91 27.83 0.36 -3.65
C ALA A 91 27.96 1.83 -3.20
N ALA A 92 27.20 2.74 -3.81
CA ALA A 92 27.30 4.16 -3.52
C ALA A 92 26.73 4.54 -2.14
N GLU A 93 27.49 5.34 -1.39
CA GLU A 93 27.08 5.93 -0.12
C GLU A 93 26.19 7.17 -0.36
N GLY A 94 24.90 6.95 -0.63
CA GLY A 94 23.87 7.99 -0.68
C GLY A 94 23.85 8.87 -1.94
N MET A 95 24.97 9.03 -2.66
CA MET A 95 25.09 9.87 -3.86
C MET A 95 25.95 9.21 -4.94
N LEU A 96 25.60 9.45 -6.20
CA LEU A 96 26.26 8.89 -7.37
C LEU A 96 26.06 9.77 -8.61
N GLU A 97 26.99 9.69 -9.55
CA GLU A 97 27.00 10.50 -10.78
C GLU A 97 26.84 9.63 -12.03
N LEU A 98 26.20 10.15 -13.07
CA LEU A 98 26.02 9.50 -14.37
C LEU A 98 26.16 10.52 -15.51
N SER A 99 26.87 10.18 -16.57
CA SER A 99 26.90 11.02 -17.79
C SER A 99 25.56 10.94 -18.51
N LEU A 100 25.01 12.11 -18.86
CA LEU A 100 23.77 12.22 -19.61
C LEU A 100 24.01 12.26 -21.13
N PRO A 101 23.00 11.88 -21.94
CA PRO A 101 23.07 11.98 -23.40
C PRO A 101 23.32 13.41 -23.92
N SER A 102 22.93 14.43 -23.16
CA SER A 102 23.16 15.84 -23.46
C SER A 102 24.63 16.26 -23.30
N GLY A 103 25.49 15.41 -22.73
CA GLY A 103 26.89 15.71 -22.42
C GLY A 103 27.13 16.28 -21.00
N GLY A 104 26.07 16.52 -20.23
CA GLY A 104 26.15 16.91 -18.82
C GLY A 104 26.24 15.71 -17.86
N THR A 105 26.27 15.98 -16.56
CA THR A 105 26.30 14.99 -15.49
C THR A 105 25.03 15.06 -14.65
N LEU A 106 24.39 13.91 -14.47
CA LEU A 106 23.33 13.70 -13.49
C LEU A 106 23.95 13.35 -12.14
N VAL A 107 23.61 14.09 -11.09
CA VAL A 107 23.92 13.79 -9.70
C VAL A 107 22.66 13.25 -9.03
N ALA A 108 22.63 11.95 -8.75
CA ALA A 108 21.52 11.29 -8.07
C ALA A 108 21.79 11.21 -6.57
N VAL A 109 20.95 11.86 -5.76
CA VAL A 109 20.97 11.83 -4.29
C VAL A 109 19.82 10.94 -3.81
N LYS A 110 20.16 9.78 -3.25
CA LYS A 110 19.20 8.70 -2.89
C LYS A 110 18.25 9.07 -1.76
N ASP A 111 18.78 9.81 -0.78
CA ASP A 111 18.09 10.26 0.42
C ASP A 111 18.88 11.43 1.00
N LEU A 112 18.31 12.63 0.92
CA LEU A 112 18.94 13.86 1.38
C LEU A 112 19.27 13.82 2.89
N SER A 113 18.53 13.04 3.69
CA SER A 113 18.74 12.97 5.13
C SER A 113 19.98 12.21 5.56
N GLN A 114 20.55 11.38 4.69
CA GLN A 114 21.82 10.69 4.95
C GLN A 114 23.01 11.66 5.02
N PHE A 115 22.83 12.87 4.48
CA PHE A 115 23.85 13.90 4.45
C PHE A 115 23.71 14.91 5.60
N HIS A 116 22.82 14.68 6.57
CA HIS A 116 22.74 15.59 7.72
C HIS A 116 24.05 15.57 8.50
N ASP A 117 24.68 16.75 8.65
CA ASP A 117 25.99 16.93 9.28
C ASP A 117 27.14 16.23 8.52
N ASP A 118 26.92 15.83 7.27
CA ASP A 118 27.95 15.29 6.37
C ASP A 118 28.56 16.43 5.54
N PRO A 119 29.90 16.53 5.40
CA PRO A 119 30.53 17.57 4.58
C PRO A 119 30.07 17.62 3.12
N ARG A 120 29.55 16.51 2.57
CA ARG A 120 28.99 16.45 1.22
C ARG A 120 27.67 17.20 1.10
N GLN A 121 26.99 17.52 2.21
CA GLN A 121 25.75 18.30 2.22
C GLN A 121 25.95 19.67 1.57
N ASP A 122 27.01 20.38 1.94
CA ASP A 122 27.33 21.70 1.39
C ASP A 122 27.62 21.62 -0.12
N THR A 123 28.31 20.55 -0.56
CA THR A 123 28.57 20.30 -1.98
C THR A 123 27.28 20.04 -2.77
N ILE A 124 26.35 19.28 -2.20
CA ILE A 124 25.03 19.05 -2.78
C ILE A 124 24.25 20.36 -2.85
N PHE A 125 24.25 21.14 -1.77
CA PHE A 125 23.57 22.42 -1.68
C PHE A 125 24.06 23.42 -2.74
N GLU A 126 25.36 23.71 -2.78
CA GLU A 126 25.94 24.68 -3.70
C GLU A 126 25.67 24.32 -5.17
N GLY A 127 25.84 23.05 -5.52
CA GLY A 127 25.62 22.59 -6.88
C GLY A 127 24.14 22.56 -7.27
N LEU A 128 23.26 22.18 -6.33
CA LEU A 128 21.82 22.23 -6.54
C LEU A 128 21.33 23.67 -6.75
N VAL A 129 21.81 24.64 -5.96
CA VAL A 129 21.50 26.07 -6.13
C VAL A 129 21.91 26.56 -7.52
N LYS A 130 23.16 26.31 -7.93
CA LYS A 130 23.66 26.73 -9.26
C LYS A 130 22.85 26.11 -10.41
N SER A 131 22.46 24.84 -10.26
CA SER A 131 21.64 24.14 -11.26
C SER A 131 20.21 24.69 -11.32
N ILE A 132 19.58 24.97 -10.17
CA ILE A 132 18.23 25.53 -10.07
C ILE A 132 18.18 26.96 -10.62
N LEU A 133 19.21 27.77 -10.40
CA LEU A 133 19.29 29.13 -10.95
C LEU A 133 19.69 29.16 -12.43
N GLY A 134 20.09 28.02 -13.00
CA GLY A 134 20.56 27.90 -14.38
C GLY A 134 21.97 28.46 -14.60
N GLU A 135 22.73 28.67 -13.53
CA GLU A 135 24.12 29.15 -13.57
C GLU A 135 25.10 28.04 -13.99
N ASP A 136 24.79 26.79 -13.65
CA ASP A 136 25.50 25.59 -14.11
C ASP A 136 24.54 24.67 -14.88
N THR A 137 24.76 24.56 -16.18
CA THR A 137 24.00 23.66 -17.08
C THR A 137 24.74 22.35 -17.36
N SER A 138 25.97 22.20 -16.87
CA SER A 138 26.75 20.97 -17.00
C SER A 138 26.33 19.90 -16.00
N ARG A 139 25.63 20.30 -14.93
CA ARG A 139 25.14 19.42 -13.87
C ARG A 139 23.64 19.57 -13.63
N CYS A 140 22.96 18.44 -13.52
CA CYS A 140 21.58 18.38 -13.07
C CYS A 140 21.44 17.40 -11.91
N TYR A 141 20.47 17.64 -11.05
CA TYR A 141 20.27 16.88 -9.83
C TYR A 141 18.99 16.06 -9.88
N LEU A 142 19.02 14.86 -9.32
CA LEU A 142 17.84 14.07 -8.98
C LEU A 142 17.91 13.77 -7.48
N VAL A 143 17.11 14.48 -6.69
CA VAL A 143 17.18 14.43 -5.23
C VAL A 143 15.92 13.81 -4.67
N ALA A 144 16.05 12.75 -3.88
CA ALA A 144 14.98 12.23 -3.05
C ALA A 144 15.08 12.78 -1.63
N ALA A 145 13.99 13.38 -1.13
CA ALA A 145 13.90 13.90 0.23
C ALA A 145 12.50 13.71 0.80
N ASN A 146 12.34 13.62 2.12
CA ASN A 146 11.01 13.76 2.72
C ASN A 146 10.62 15.24 2.85
N ASP A 147 9.33 15.58 2.86
CA ASP A 147 8.85 16.98 2.85
C ASP A 147 9.48 17.82 3.97
N GLY A 148 9.45 17.30 5.21
CA GLY A 148 10.04 17.97 6.36
C GLY A 148 11.57 18.08 6.29
N GLN A 149 12.24 17.12 5.67
CA GLN A 149 13.70 17.12 5.50
C GLN A 149 14.13 18.11 4.43
N LEU A 150 13.39 18.18 3.32
CA LEU A 150 13.60 19.16 2.26
C LEU A 150 13.48 20.58 2.82
N LEU A 151 12.39 20.87 3.53
CA LEU A 151 12.20 22.18 4.13
C LEU A 151 13.25 22.49 5.21
N ARG A 152 13.69 21.49 5.98
CA ARG A 152 14.76 21.67 6.97
C ARG A 152 16.10 21.99 6.30
N PHE A 153 16.43 21.28 5.22
CA PHE A 153 17.63 21.50 4.41
C PHE A 153 17.68 22.95 3.92
N TRP A 154 16.64 23.46 3.26
CA TRP A 154 16.62 24.84 2.79
C TRP A 154 16.62 25.89 3.91
N ARG A 155 15.95 25.62 5.04
CA ARG A 155 15.98 26.51 6.21
C ARG A 155 17.37 26.63 6.83
N GLN A 156 18.18 25.58 6.83
CA GLN A 156 19.54 25.63 7.38
C GLN A 156 20.44 26.60 6.60
N HIS A 157 20.20 26.73 5.28
CA HIS A 157 20.97 27.60 4.38
C HIS A 157 20.28 28.95 4.10
N ALA A 158 19.20 29.29 4.81
CA ALA A 158 18.40 30.48 4.52
C ALA A 158 19.18 31.81 4.65
N SER A 159 20.29 31.83 5.39
CA SER A 159 21.17 32.99 5.55
C SER A 159 22.18 33.19 4.42
N GLU A 160 22.25 32.30 3.43
CA GLU A 160 23.29 32.31 2.39
C GLU A 160 23.00 33.25 1.22
N GLY A 161 21.81 33.85 1.16
CA GLY A 161 21.51 34.94 0.25
C GLY A 161 20.05 35.03 -0.20
N GLU A 162 19.72 36.13 -0.87
CA GLU A 162 18.36 36.40 -1.38
C GLU A 162 17.90 35.36 -2.42
N HIS A 163 18.83 34.82 -3.21
CA HIS A 163 18.55 33.77 -4.19
C HIS A 163 18.12 32.45 -3.52
N VAL A 164 18.71 32.09 -2.38
CA VAL A 164 18.31 30.91 -1.60
C VAL A 164 16.90 31.10 -1.02
N ALA A 165 16.61 32.30 -0.49
CA ALA A 165 15.28 32.64 -0.01
C ALA A 165 14.21 32.54 -1.12
N ARG A 166 14.56 32.93 -2.35
CA ARG A 166 13.69 32.76 -3.53
C ARG A 166 13.43 31.30 -3.86
N ILE A 167 14.44 30.42 -3.76
CA ILE A 167 14.27 28.99 -4.00
C ILE A 167 13.39 28.37 -2.90
N ASP A 168 13.63 28.66 -1.62
CA ASP A 168 12.79 28.18 -0.50
C ASP A 168 11.33 28.62 -0.65
N ALA A 169 11.09 29.88 -1.02
CA ALA A 169 9.75 30.40 -1.28
C ALA A 169 9.07 29.67 -2.45
N GLY A 170 9.77 29.46 -3.57
CA GLY A 170 9.25 28.74 -4.72
C GLY A 170 8.90 27.29 -4.38
N LEU A 171 9.78 26.59 -3.65
CA LEU A 171 9.53 25.22 -3.18
C LEU A 171 8.30 25.12 -2.27
N ARG A 172 8.11 26.08 -1.36
CA ARG A 172 6.91 26.12 -0.49
C ARG A 172 5.64 26.31 -1.29
N VAL A 173 5.65 27.19 -2.29
CA VAL A 173 4.50 27.38 -3.19
C VAL A 173 4.20 26.08 -3.92
N MET A 174 5.21 25.42 -4.51
CA MET A 174 5.03 24.15 -5.23
C MET A 174 4.48 23.04 -4.33
N LEU A 175 4.94 22.95 -3.07
CA LEU A 175 4.43 21.99 -2.09
C LEU A 175 2.98 22.26 -1.69
N ASP A 176 2.60 23.55 -1.55
CA ASP A 176 1.26 23.97 -1.12
C ASP A 176 0.23 23.88 -2.25
N THR A 177 0.60 24.27 -3.47
CA THR A 177 -0.30 24.27 -4.64
C THR A 177 -0.32 22.94 -5.39
N GLY A 178 0.67 22.07 -5.16
CA GLY A 178 0.88 20.85 -5.95
C GLY A 178 1.44 21.09 -7.35
N GLU A 179 1.86 22.32 -7.68
CA GLU A 179 2.50 22.63 -8.95
C GLU A 179 3.87 21.96 -9.07
N THR A 180 4.15 21.36 -10.23
CA THR A 180 5.43 20.68 -10.45
C THR A 180 6.54 21.61 -10.88
N GLU A 181 6.23 22.83 -11.31
CA GLU A 181 7.18 23.82 -11.82
C GLU A 181 6.89 25.18 -11.21
N HIS A 182 7.92 25.99 -10.99
CA HIS A 182 7.78 27.36 -10.51
C HIS A 182 8.58 28.33 -11.39
N GLY A 183 7.96 29.47 -11.73
CA GLY A 183 8.54 30.47 -12.62
C GLY A 183 9.92 30.96 -12.16
N GLY A 184 10.92 30.82 -13.03
CA GLY A 184 12.28 31.29 -12.78
C GLY A 184 13.15 30.34 -11.96
N LEU A 185 12.70 29.10 -11.73
CA LEU A 185 13.51 28.01 -11.20
C LEU A 185 13.66 26.93 -12.29
N ASN A 186 14.88 26.50 -12.57
CA ASN A 186 15.20 25.38 -13.45
C ASN A 186 15.03 24.04 -12.70
N LEU A 187 13.83 23.83 -12.17
CA LEU A 187 13.51 22.77 -11.23
C LEU A 187 12.12 22.19 -11.49
N CYS A 188 12.01 20.86 -11.42
CA CYS A 188 10.73 20.17 -11.28
C CYS A 188 10.63 19.55 -9.87
N LEU A 189 9.53 19.80 -9.16
CA LEU A 189 9.22 19.16 -7.88
C LEU A 189 8.08 18.16 -8.10
N HIS A 190 8.29 16.91 -7.73
CA HIS A 190 7.23 15.90 -7.76
C HIS A 190 6.95 15.43 -6.34
N ASN A 191 5.76 15.73 -5.83
CA ASN A 191 5.29 15.21 -4.56
C ASN A 191 4.58 13.86 -4.75
N LEU A 192 5.22 12.78 -4.31
CA LEU A 192 4.69 11.42 -4.46
C LEU A 192 3.55 11.14 -3.46
N SER A 193 3.40 11.91 -2.39
CA SER A 193 2.27 11.76 -1.45
C SER A 193 0.95 12.31 -1.99
N ALA A 194 1.01 13.14 -3.04
CA ALA A 194 -0.17 13.74 -3.67
C ALA A 194 -0.77 12.92 -4.84
N GLN A 195 -0.33 11.66 -5.03
CA GLN A 195 -0.81 10.79 -6.11
C GLN A 195 -2.23 10.24 -5.85
N GLN A 196 -2.92 9.76 -6.89
CA GLN A 196 -4.21 9.08 -6.77
C GLN A 196 -4.00 7.67 -6.20
N HIS A 197 -4.10 7.54 -4.88
CA HIS A 197 -3.74 6.32 -4.15
C HIS A 197 -4.66 5.13 -4.38
N ASP A 198 -5.90 5.38 -4.78
CA ASP A 198 -6.84 4.35 -5.22
C ASP A 198 -6.41 3.72 -6.56
N VAL A 199 -5.90 4.52 -7.50
CA VAL A 199 -5.30 4.03 -8.74
C VAL A 199 -4.03 3.23 -8.43
N LEU A 200 -3.16 3.76 -7.58
CA LEU A 200 -1.95 3.06 -7.15
C LEU A 200 -2.27 1.73 -6.47
N PHE A 201 -3.28 1.70 -5.60
CA PHE A 201 -3.79 0.48 -4.99
C PHE A 201 -4.27 -0.52 -6.04
N ASP A 202 -5.09 -0.08 -7.00
CA ASP A 202 -5.59 -0.94 -8.07
C ASP A 202 -4.45 -1.54 -8.90
N ASP A 203 -3.46 -0.72 -9.26
CA ASP A 203 -2.29 -1.18 -10.01
C ASP A 203 -1.46 -2.20 -9.22
N LEU A 204 -1.22 -1.96 -7.93
CA LEU A 204 -0.49 -2.89 -7.06
C LEU A 204 -1.25 -4.21 -6.88
N VAL A 205 -2.57 -4.16 -6.69
CA VAL A 205 -3.39 -5.36 -6.61
C VAL A 205 -3.33 -6.12 -7.93
N THR A 206 -3.45 -5.43 -9.07
CA THR A 206 -3.34 -6.03 -10.41
C THR A 206 -2.02 -6.78 -10.54
N GLU A 207 -0.89 -6.10 -10.30
CA GLU A 207 0.43 -6.70 -10.44
C GLU A 207 0.59 -7.93 -9.53
N ILE A 208 0.12 -7.87 -8.28
CA ILE A 208 0.22 -8.98 -7.35
C ILE A 208 -0.69 -10.15 -7.76
N VAL A 209 -1.95 -9.91 -8.11
CA VAL A 209 -2.91 -10.98 -8.39
C VAL A 209 -2.73 -11.58 -9.78
N GLU A 210 -2.19 -10.84 -10.74
CA GLU A 210 -1.95 -11.29 -12.11
C GLU A 210 -0.50 -11.76 -12.34
N HIS A 211 0.36 -11.65 -11.32
CA HIS A 211 1.77 -12.01 -11.40
C HIS A 211 2.01 -13.40 -12.05
N PRO A 212 2.86 -13.53 -13.08
CA PRO A 212 2.99 -14.76 -13.87
C PRO A 212 3.48 -15.97 -13.06
N LYS A 213 4.24 -15.75 -11.98
CA LYS A 213 4.70 -16.82 -11.07
C LYS A 213 3.57 -17.50 -10.28
N TRP A 214 2.31 -17.04 -10.37
CA TRP A 214 1.17 -17.84 -9.90
C TRP A 214 1.00 -19.15 -10.68
N ALA A 215 1.50 -19.24 -11.92
CA ALA A 215 1.53 -20.49 -12.69
C ALA A 215 2.30 -21.61 -11.96
N ALA A 216 3.24 -21.26 -11.07
CA ALA A 216 3.93 -22.23 -10.24
C ALA A 216 3.00 -22.99 -9.27
N CYS A 217 1.73 -22.57 -9.09
CA CYS A 217 0.72 -23.32 -8.33
C CYS A 217 0.11 -24.51 -9.10
N GLU A 218 0.33 -24.62 -10.41
CA GLU A 218 -0.13 -25.76 -11.21
C GLU A 218 0.49 -27.07 -10.68
N GLY A 219 -0.31 -28.13 -10.57
CA GLY A 219 0.10 -29.40 -9.96
C GLY A 219 0.10 -29.42 -8.42
N CYS A 220 -0.35 -28.34 -7.77
CA CYS A 220 -0.60 -28.35 -6.32
C CYS A 220 -1.98 -28.96 -6.02
N SER A 221 -2.03 -29.98 -5.14
CA SER A 221 -3.29 -30.63 -4.78
C SER A 221 -4.35 -29.67 -4.25
N LEU A 222 -3.97 -28.71 -3.40
CA LEU A 222 -4.92 -27.71 -2.87
C LEU A 222 -5.40 -26.73 -3.95
N TYR A 223 -4.58 -26.47 -4.96
CA TYR A 223 -4.97 -25.63 -6.08
C TYR A 223 -6.01 -26.37 -6.93
N GLU A 224 -5.77 -27.63 -7.27
CA GLU A 224 -6.69 -28.47 -8.05
C GLU A 224 -8.03 -28.69 -7.35
N THR A 225 -8.02 -28.95 -6.04
CA THR A 225 -9.25 -29.14 -5.25
C THR A 225 -9.93 -27.85 -4.82
N SER A 226 -9.39 -26.68 -5.18
CA SER A 226 -9.92 -25.36 -4.79
C SER A 226 -10.05 -25.16 -3.27
N THR A 227 -9.19 -25.81 -2.47
CA THR A 227 -9.18 -25.71 -1.00
C THR A 227 -8.04 -24.86 -0.46
N CYS A 228 -7.18 -24.33 -1.33
CA CYS A 228 -6.07 -23.47 -0.93
C CYS A 228 -6.57 -22.10 -0.40
N PRO A 229 -6.30 -21.74 0.88
CA PRO A 229 -6.71 -20.44 1.42
C PRO A 229 -6.04 -19.25 0.70
N ILE A 230 -4.78 -19.40 0.26
CA ILE A 230 -4.08 -18.37 -0.52
C ILE A 230 -4.80 -18.13 -1.86
N ARG A 231 -5.23 -19.21 -2.54
CA ARG A 231 -5.97 -19.11 -3.82
C ARG A 231 -7.31 -18.41 -3.62
N ARG A 232 -8.03 -18.75 -2.54
CA ARG A 232 -9.30 -18.10 -2.19
C ARG A 232 -9.11 -16.60 -1.94
N ASN A 233 -8.13 -16.22 -1.12
CA ASN A 233 -7.88 -14.81 -0.83
C ASN A 233 -7.41 -14.03 -2.08
N ARG A 234 -6.61 -14.66 -2.95
CA ARG A 234 -6.24 -14.09 -4.26
C ARG A 234 -7.48 -13.83 -5.11
N ALA A 235 -8.44 -14.75 -5.16
CA ALA A 235 -9.66 -14.59 -5.93
C ALA A 235 -10.51 -13.41 -5.43
N LEU A 236 -10.58 -13.19 -4.11
CA LEU A 236 -11.28 -12.02 -3.53
C LEU A 236 -10.63 -10.69 -3.91
N LEU A 237 -9.30 -10.63 -3.97
CA LEU A 237 -8.56 -9.45 -4.42
C LEU A 237 -8.59 -9.27 -5.94
N ALA A 238 -8.73 -10.36 -6.71
CA ALA A 238 -8.81 -10.31 -8.17
C ALA A 238 -10.20 -9.86 -8.68
N ASP A 239 -11.24 -10.00 -7.85
CA ASP A 239 -12.58 -9.54 -8.20
C ASP A 239 -12.62 -8.01 -8.34
N ARG A 240 -13.08 -7.54 -9.51
CA ARG A 240 -13.24 -6.12 -9.86
C ARG A 240 -14.71 -5.68 -9.81
N GLY A 241 -15.60 -6.51 -9.28
CA GLY A 241 -17.02 -6.15 -9.10
C GLY A 241 -17.20 -4.94 -8.18
N VAL A 242 -18.29 -4.21 -8.37
CA VAL A 242 -18.66 -3.05 -7.52
C VAL A 242 -18.94 -3.42 -6.06
N ALA A 243 -19.22 -4.70 -5.82
CA ALA A 243 -19.45 -5.31 -4.50
C ALA A 243 -18.31 -6.27 -4.15
N SER A 244 -17.07 -5.82 -4.33
CA SER A 244 -15.86 -6.61 -4.08
C SER A 244 -15.00 -6.02 -2.97
N MET A 245 -14.15 -6.88 -2.40
CA MET A 245 -13.14 -6.46 -1.44
C MET A 245 -12.21 -5.39 -2.02
N ARG A 246 -11.77 -5.58 -3.28
CA ARG A 246 -10.90 -4.64 -3.98
C ARG A 246 -11.55 -3.27 -4.12
N SER A 247 -12.78 -3.20 -4.61
CA SER A 247 -13.51 -1.93 -4.77
C SER A 247 -13.65 -1.20 -3.43
N ARG A 248 -14.07 -1.91 -2.37
CA ARG A 248 -14.29 -1.35 -1.04
C ARG A 248 -13.00 -0.87 -0.37
N LEU A 249 -11.90 -1.57 -0.56
CA LEU A 249 -10.59 -1.10 -0.10
C LEU A 249 -10.15 0.17 -0.83
N GLY A 250 -10.38 0.24 -2.15
CA GLY A 250 -10.16 1.46 -2.94
C GLY A 250 -10.98 2.64 -2.43
N ASP A 251 -12.27 2.44 -2.17
CA ASP A 251 -13.16 3.47 -1.61
C ASP A 251 -12.65 4.00 -0.26
N LEU A 252 -12.24 3.11 0.64
CA LEU A 252 -11.71 3.48 1.95
C LEU A 252 -10.38 4.22 1.86
N ILE A 253 -9.49 3.83 0.94
CA ILE A 253 -8.24 4.56 0.66
C ILE A 253 -8.55 5.96 0.12
N ARG A 254 -9.54 6.10 -0.76
CA ARG A 254 -9.97 7.40 -1.28
C ARG A 254 -10.53 8.30 -0.18
N ILE A 255 -11.35 7.75 0.73
CA ILE A 255 -11.86 8.49 1.90
C ILE A 255 -10.72 8.87 2.86
N ALA A 256 -9.75 8.00 3.08
CA ALA A 256 -8.58 8.29 3.91
C ALA A 256 -7.76 9.44 3.33
N ALA A 257 -7.48 9.41 2.02
CA ALA A 257 -6.78 10.47 1.31
C ALA A 257 -7.52 11.81 1.38
N ALA A 258 -8.85 11.80 1.28
CA ALA A 258 -9.68 12.99 1.44
C ALA A 258 -9.68 13.58 2.87
N ASN A 259 -9.31 12.77 3.88
CA ASN A 259 -9.12 13.19 5.27
C ASN A 259 -7.63 13.42 5.60
N ASP A 260 -6.84 13.83 4.61
CA ASP A 260 -5.39 14.09 4.73
C ASP A 260 -4.56 12.91 5.26
N THR A 261 -5.11 11.69 5.21
CA THR A 261 -4.43 10.48 5.64
C THR A 261 -3.87 9.75 4.42
N HIS A 262 -2.63 10.07 4.10
CA HIS A 262 -1.88 9.46 3.00
C HIS A 262 -1.40 8.04 3.36
N LEU A 263 -1.65 7.05 2.49
CA LEU A 263 -1.09 5.70 2.61
C LEU A 263 0.08 5.52 1.63
N PRO A 264 1.33 5.44 2.13
CA PRO A 264 2.47 5.15 1.29
C PRO A 264 2.35 3.79 0.59
N MET A 265 2.97 3.65 -0.59
CA MET A 265 3.03 2.39 -1.35
C MET A 265 3.39 1.19 -0.47
N ARG A 266 4.34 1.36 0.45
CA ARG A 266 4.71 0.33 1.43
C ARG A 266 3.53 -0.17 2.27
N HIS A 267 2.73 0.74 2.80
CA HIS A 267 1.56 0.40 3.62
C HIS A 267 0.46 -0.27 2.79
N ILE A 268 0.31 0.15 1.53
CA ILE A 268 -0.58 -0.53 0.59
C ILE A 268 -0.11 -1.98 0.33
N LEU A 269 1.18 -2.19 0.09
CA LEU A 269 1.75 -3.53 -0.08
C LEU A 269 1.57 -4.40 1.17
N VAL A 270 1.82 -3.85 2.35
CA VAL A 270 1.58 -4.52 3.65
C VAL A 270 0.12 -4.97 3.76
N LEU A 271 -0.84 -4.10 3.42
CA LEU A 271 -2.26 -4.43 3.42
C LEU A 271 -2.57 -5.59 2.46
N ILE A 272 -2.19 -5.47 1.19
CA ILE A 272 -2.49 -6.46 0.15
C ILE A 272 -1.93 -7.83 0.55
N VAL A 273 -0.68 -7.86 1.01
CA VAL A 273 0.00 -9.09 1.44
C VAL A 273 -0.64 -9.69 2.68
N ASN A 274 -1.06 -8.86 3.64
CA ASN A 274 -1.72 -9.34 4.84
C ASN A 274 -3.11 -9.90 4.52
N VAL A 275 -3.89 -9.28 3.64
CA VAL A 275 -5.16 -9.82 3.14
C VAL A 275 -4.94 -11.17 2.44
N LEU A 276 -3.93 -11.23 1.56
CA LEU A 276 -3.64 -12.42 0.76
C LEU A 276 -3.12 -13.60 1.60
N LEU A 277 -2.16 -13.34 2.49
CA LEU A 277 -1.38 -14.38 3.19
C LEU A 277 -1.64 -14.44 4.69
N GLY A 278 -2.38 -13.49 5.28
CA GLY A 278 -2.59 -13.42 6.73
C GLY A 278 -3.26 -14.67 7.30
N VAL A 279 -2.78 -15.10 8.47
CA VAL A 279 -3.31 -16.24 9.24
C VAL A 279 -3.22 -15.95 10.73
N SER A 280 -4.32 -16.20 11.45
CA SER A 280 -4.40 -16.07 12.91
C SER A 280 -4.05 -17.37 13.63
N ASP A 281 -3.78 -17.27 14.94
CA ASP A 281 -3.57 -18.41 15.85
C ASP A 281 -2.49 -19.41 15.41
N ARG A 282 -1.46 -18.91 14.72
CA ARG A 282 -0.27 -19.68 14.31
C ARG A 282 0.99 -18.95 14.77
N LYS A 283 2.11 -19.68 14.79
CA LYS A 283 3.43 -19.10 15.12
C LYS A 283 3.88 -18.04 14.12
N THR A 284 3.36 -18.07 12.90
CA THR A 284 3.60 -17.08 11.85
C THR A 284 2.31 -16.35 11.55
N THR A 285 2.41 -15.06 11.24
CA THR A 285 1.29 -14.19 10.89
C THR A 285 0.95 -14.24 9.40
N LEU A 286 1.87 -14.74 8.56
CA LEU A 286 1.72 -14.88 7.12
C LEU A 286 1.97 -16.32 6.66
N MET A 287 1.05 -16.87 5.89
CA MET A 287 1.11 -18.22 5.35
C MET A 287 2.28 -18.41 4.39
N THR A 288 2.91 -19.58 4.51
CA THR A 288 3.65 -20.22 3.41
C THR A 288 2.75 -21.26 2.74
N CYS A 289 3.15 -21.79 1.58
CA CYS A 289 2.45 -22.96 0.99
C CYS A 289 2.38 -24.13 1.98
N LYS A 290 3.41 -24.31 2.82
CA LYS A 290 3.42 -25.32 3.88
C LYS A 290 2.32 -25.12 4.91
N VAL A 291 2.13 -23.88 5.38
CA VAL A 291 1.07 -23.53 6.33
C VAL A 291 -0.31 -23.69 5.68
N ALA A 292 -0.47 -23.30 4.41
CA ALA A 292 -1.73 -23.48 3.68
C ALA A 292 -2.15 -24.96 3.59
N HIS A 293 -1.22 -25.86 3.31
CA HIS A 293 -1.48 -27.31 3.33
C HIS A 293 -1.84 -27.83 4.72
N LEU A 294 -1.19 -27.33 5.78
CA LEU A 294 -1.50 -27.73 7.15
C LEU A 294 -2.92 -27.31 7.53
N LEU A 295 -3.29 -26.06 7.25
CA LEU A 295 -4.64 -25.53 7.49
C LEU A 295 -5.70 -26.36 6.77
N ALA A 296 -5.46 -26.70 5.50
CA ALA A 296 -6.39 -27.51 4.72
C ALA A 296 -6.54 -28.94 5.27
N ALA A 297 -5.43 -29.57 5.69
CA ALA A 297 -5.45 -30.91 6.28
C ALA A 297 -6.18 -30.95 7.64
N GLU A 298 -6.07 -29.87 8.42
CA GLU A 298 -6.71 -29.73 9.74
C GLU A 298 -8.15 -29.22 9.68
N GLY A 299 -8.64 -28.82 8.49
CA GLY A 299 -9.97 -28.20 8.34
C GLY A 299 -10.05 -26.78 8.90
N GLU A 300 -8.92 -26.10 9.09
CA GLU A 300 -8.81 -24.81 9.77
C GLU A 300 -8.56 -23.63 8.81
N THR A 301 -8.92 -23.77 7.54
CA THR A 301 -8.72 -22.73 6.50
C THR A 301 -9.45 -21.41 6.80
N ALA A 302 -10.43 -21.42 7.70
CA ALA A 302 -11.08 -20.22 8.22
C ALA A 302 -10.14 -19.28 8.98
N ARG A 303 -9.04 -19.79 9.57
CA ARG A 303 -8.04 -18.96 10.27
C ARG A 303 -7.28 -17.99 9.36
N SER A 304 -7.29 -18.22 8.06
CA SER A 304 -6.93 -17.18 7.10
C SER A 304 -8.20 -16.43 6.76
N ASN A 305 -8.52 -15.37 7.50
CA ASN A 305 -9.72 -14.58 7.29
C ASN A 305 -9.37 -13.24 6.62
N PRO A 306 -9.60 -13.07 5.30
CA PRO A 306 -9.20 -11.87 4.59
C PRO A 306 -9.92 -10.62 5.14
N TYR A 307 -11.15 -10.75 5.63
CA TYR A 307 -11.93 -9.63 6.19
C TYR A 307 -11.35 -9.12 7.52
N ASP A 308 -10.82 -10.03 8.34
CA ASP A 308 -10.12 -9.67 9.59
C ASP A 308 -8.70 -9.17 9.30
N ASN A 309 -8.04 -9.74 8.29
CA ASN A 309 -6.69 -9.36 7.89
C ASN A 309 -6.62 -7.94 7.32
N VAL A 310 -7.70 -7.40 6.74
CA VAL A 310 -7.76 -5.96 6.35
C VAL A 310 -7.49 -5.05 7.54
N LEU A 311 -7.91 -5.44 8.74
CA LEU A 311 -7.72 -4.68 9.98
C LEU A 311 -6.49 -5.12 10.78
N GLY A 312 -5.69 -6.05 10.24
CA GLY A 312 -4.53 -6.62 10.92
C GLY A 312 -4.87 -7.48 12.15
N LEU A 313 -6.10 -8.01 12.26
CA LEU A 313 -6.53 -8.79 13.43
C LEU A 313 -5.89 -10.19 13.53
N ASN A 314 -5.15 -10.61 12.51
CA ASN A 314 -4.29 -11.80 12.55
C ASN A 314 -2.95 -11.57 13.26
N LEU A 315 -2.58 -10.30 13.52
CA LEU A 315 -1.35 -9.93 14.21
C LEU A 315 -1.50 -10.09 15.72
N LYS A 316 -0.38 -10.07 16.46
CA LYS A 316 -0.48 -10.13 17.93
C LYS A 316 -1.06 -8.83 18.47
N ALA A 317 -1.55 -8.90 19.71
CA ALA A 317 -2.27 -7.80 20.35
C ALA A 317 -1.54 -6.44 20.19
N ASN A 318 -2.22 -5.50 19.54
CA ASN A 318 -1.79 -4.14 19.24
C ASN A 318 -0.69 -3.96 18.19
N GLU A 319 -0.14 -5.03 17.59
CA GLU A 319 0.84 -4.90 16.49
C GLU A 319 0.22 -4.24 15.26
N ASN A 320 -1.09 -4.41 15.04
CA ASN A 320 -1.79 -3.75 13.94
C ASN A 320 -1.71 -2.22 14.01
N ARG A 321 -1.62 -1.63 15.22
CA ARG A 321 -1.54 -0.18 15.43
C ARG A 321 -0.19 0.43 15.05
N GLU A 322 0.83 -0.41 14.84
CA GLU A 322 2.14 0.03 14.36
C GLU A 322 2.13 0.35 12.85
N TYR A 323 1.13 -0.13 12.11
CA TYR A 323 1.03 0.05 10.67
C TYR A 323 -0.13 0.98 10.33
N LEU A 324 0.18 2.11 9.68
CA LEU A 324 -0.82 3.05 9.16
C LEU A 324 -1.87 2.37 8.28
N ALA A 325 -1.43 1.36 7.52
CA ALA A 325 -2.30 0.51 6.71
C ALA A 325 -3.53 0.01 7.49
N PHE A 326 -3.35 -0.50 8.71
CA PHE A 326 -4.45 -1.12 9.46
C PHE A 326 -5.22 -0.10 10.30
N THR A 327 -4.54 0.93 10.83
CA THR A 327 -5.21 1.96 11.66
C THR A 327 -6.22 2.78 10.87
N VAL A 328 -5.95 3.05 9.58
CA VAL A 328 -6.90 3.72 8.69
C VAL A 328 -8.23 2.95 8.61
N PHE A 329 -8.17 1.63 8.45
CA PHE A 329 -9.36 0.80 8.35
C PHE A 329 -10.00 0.52 9.72
N GLU A 330 -9.22 0.43 10.80
CA GLU A 330 -9.73 0.35 12.19
C GLU A 330 -10.57 1.59 12.50
N ASN A 331 -10.10 2.78 12.11
CA ASN A 331 -10.81 4.05 12.31
C ASN A 331 -12.13 4.14 11.53
N ALA A 332 -12.31 3.36 10.47
CA ALA A 332 -13.59 3.28 9.78
C ALA A 332 -14.68 2.54 10.59
N GLY A 333 -14.31 1.89 11.71
CA GLY A 333 -15.26 1.21 12.61
C GLY A 333 -15.85 -0.08 12.05
N ILE A 334 -15.21 -0.68 11.05
CA ILE A 334 -15.75 -1.83 10.31
C ILE A 334 -15.94 -3.01 11.28
N GLY A 335 -17.18 -3.47 11.39
CA GLY A 335 -17.58 -4.56 12.29
C GLY A 335 -18.11 -4.12 13.64
N LEU A 336 -17.74 -2.90 14.08
CA LEU A 336 -18.23 -2.31 15.33
C LEU A 336 -19.54 -1.56 15.11
N GLU A 337 -19.61 -0.82 13.99
CA GLU A 337 -20.82 -0.12 13.57
C GLU A 337 -21.84 -1.08 12.94
N THR A 338 -23.13 -0.81 13.17
CA THR A 338 -24.24 -1.62 12.65
C THR A 338 -25.57 -0.84 12.66
N ASN A 339 -26.62 -1.48 12.14
CA ASN A 339 -28.01 -1.14 12.34
C ASN A 339 -28.87 -2.38 12.59
N ASN A 340 -30.15 -2.17 12.91
CA ASN A 340 -31.08 -3.24 13.27
C ASN A 340 -31.29 -4.22 12.10
N GLU A 341 -31.29 -3.73 10.86
CA GLU A 341 -31.61 -4.53 9.69
C GLU A 341 -30.48 -5.50 9.35
N ILE A 342 -29.21 -5.08 9.46
CA ILE A 342 -28.07 -5.97 9.26
C ILE A 342 -27.94 -6.97 10.41
N ASP A 343 -28.20 -6.55 11.65
CA ASP A 343 -28.22 -7.47 12.78
C ASP A 343 -29.36 -8.50 12.67
N THR A 344 -30.54 -8.08 12.19
CA THR A 344 -31.67 -8.98 11.90
C THR A 344 -31.31 -9.97 10.79
N LEU A 345 -30.64 -9.50 9.74
CA LEU A 345 -30.13 -10.35 8.67
C LEU A 345 -29.21 -11.44 9.21
N LEU A 346 -28.31 -11.11 10.14
CA LEU A 346 -27.36 -12.07 10.72
C LEU A 346 -28.00 -12.99 11.77
N ILE A 347 -28.81 -12.45 12.68
CA ILE A 347 -29.31 -13.18 13.86
C ILE A 347 -30.59 -13.94 13.56
N GLU A 348 -31.55 -13.30 12.88
CA GLU A 348 -32.85 -13.86 12.55
C GLU A 348 -32.89 -14.52 11.16
N LYS A 349 -31.88 -14.27 10.32
CA LYS A 349 -31.83 -14.74 8.92
C LYS A 349 -32.91 -14.12 8.04
N GLU A 350 -33.30 -12.89 8.34
CA GLU A 350 -34.34 -12.16 7.61
C GLU A 350 -33.78 -10.87 6.97
N PRO A 351 -34.07 -10.59 5.69
CA PRO A 351 -34.84 -11.43 4.75
C PRO A 351 -34.08 -12.70 4.31
N PRO A 352 -34.76 -13.85 4.15
CA PRO A 352 -34.11 -15.13 3.84
C PRO A 352 -33.40 -15.13 2.48
N GLU A 353 -33.92 -14.39 1.51
CA GLU A 353 -33.30 -14.24 0.18
C GLU A 353 -31.94 -13.56 0.27
N LEU A 354 -31.85 -12.44 1.01
CA LEU A 354 -30.59 -11.72 1.21
C LEU A 354 -29.63 -12.51 2.10
N HIS A 355 -30.14 -13.23 3.10
CA HIS A 355 -29.32 -14.09 3.94
C HIS A 355 -28.70 -15.21 3.09
N ALA A 356 -29.49 -15.88 2.26
CA ALA A 356 -28.99 -16.91 1.35
C ALA A 356 -27.94 -16.36 0.38
N GLN A 357 -28.18 -15.18 -0.18
CA GLN A 357 -27.33 -14.56 -1.18
C GLN A 357 -26.00 -14.06 -0.61
N TYR A 358 -26.00 -13.41 0.57
CA TYR A 358 -24.81 -12.74 1.08
C TYR A 358 -24.14 -13.49 2.22
N VAL A 359 -24.88 -14.24 3.05
CA VAL A 359 -24.36 -14.92 4.26
C VAL A 359 -24.14 -16.41 4.04
N ALA A 360 -25.15 -17.14 3.56
CA ALA A 360 -25.05 -18.59 3.36
C ALA A 360 -24.18 -18.97 2.14
N SER A 361 -23.98 -18.04 1.22
CA SER A 361 -23.21 -18.25 -0.02
C SER A 361 -21.70 -18.40 0.22
N ASP A 362 -21.17 -17.88 1.32
CA ASP A 362 -19.75 -18.01 1.67
C ASP A 362 -19.52 -19.32 2.46
N PRO A 363 -18.82 -20.31 1.86
CA PRO A 363 -18.67 -21.63 2.44
C PRO A 363 -17.67 -21.70 3.59
N VAL A 364 -16.86 -20.66 3.83
CA VAL A 364 -15.79 -20.69 4.85
C VAL A 364 -15.99 -19.66 5.94
N HIS A 365 -16.36 -18.43 5.58
CA HIS A 365 -16.46 -17.30 6.51
C HIS A 365 -17.89 -16.79 6.67
N GLY A 366 -18.86 -17.40 6.00
CA GLY A 366 -20.28 -17.07 6.09
C GLY A 366 -21.01 -17.81 7.21
N GLU A 367 -22.23 -18.24 6.90
CA GLU A 367 -23.17 -18.86 7.85
C GLU A 367 -22.55 -20.05 8.60
N ALA A 368 -21.86 -20.95 7.91
CA ALA A 368 -21.33 -22.18 8.51
C ALA A 368 -20.37 -21.91 9.69
N LEU A 369 -19.61 -20.82 9.62
CA LEU A 369 -18.69 -20.40 10.69
C LEU A 369 -19.43 -19.69 11.84
N PHE A 370 -20.50 -18.97 11.54
CA PHE A 370 -21.24 -18.16 12.50
C PHE A 370 -22.35 -18.93 13.26
N GLU A 371 -22.96 -19.93 12.61
CA GLU A 371 -24.14 -20.63 13.12
C GLU A 371 -23.98 -21.21 14.54
N PRO A 372 -22.84 -21.80 14.94
CA PRO A 372 -22.67 -22.29 16.31
C PRO A 372 -22.84 -21.18 17.35
N ALA A 373 -22.27 -20.00 17.11
CA ALA A 373 -22.39 -18.85 18.01
C ALA A 373 -23.83 -18.31 18.02
N ARG A 374 -24.47 -18.21 16.85
CA ARG A 374 -25.86 -17.74 16.72
C ARG A 374 -26.86 -18.64 17.45
N VAL A 375 -26.75 -19.96 17.30
CA VAL A 375 -27.64 -20.93 17.96
C VAL A 375 -27.50 -20.87 19.47
N ASN A 376 -26.27 -20.80 19.99
CA ASN A 376 -26.03 -20.67 21.42
C ASN A 376 -26.62 -19.38 21.99
N TYR A 377 -26.52 -18.27 21.24
CA TYR A 377 -27.11 -16.99 21.62
C TYR A 377 -28.63 -17.08 21.72
N ARG A 378 -29.30 -17.62 20.69
CA ARG A 378 -30.76 -17.75 20.67
C ARG A 378 -31.32 -18.70 21.73
N ARG A 379 -30.55 -19.71 22.13
CA ARG A 379 -30.93 -20.64 23.20
C ARG A 379 -30.71 -20.06 24.61
N GLY A 380 -30.05 -18.91 24.71
CA GLY A 380 -29.67 -18.31 26.00
C GLY A 380 -28.64 -19.12 26.78
N THR A 381 -27.89 -20.00 26.11
CA THR A 381 -26.92 -20.93 26.73
C THR A 381 -25.50 -20.35 26.77
N TYR A 382 -25.38 -19.03 26.92
CA TYR A 382 -24.09 -18.34 26.82
C TYR A 382 -23.45 -18.14 28.19
N ASP A 383 -22.29 -18.75 28.39
CA ASP A 383 -21.43 -18.48 29.55
C ASP A 383 -20.52 -17.25 29.33
N ASP A 384 -20.16 -16.94 28.07
CA ASP A 384 -19.30 -15.79 27.71
C ASP A 384 -19.82 -15.04 26.46
N PHE A 385 -20.60 -13.98 26.67
CA PHE A 385 -21.15 -13.12 25.61
C PHE A 385 -20.09 -12.58 24.63
N ALA A 386 -18.83 -12.45 25.07
CA ALA A 386 -17.75 -11.94 24.23
C ALA A 386 -17.41 -12.87 23.04
N VAL A 387 -17.72 -14.17 23.12
CA VAL A 387 -17.55 -15.09 21.97
C VAL A 387 -18.60 -14.81 20.90
N PHE A 388 -19.86 -14.57 21.28
CA PHE A 388 -20.91 -14.18 20.32
C PHE A 388 -20.58 -12.85 19.67
N GLN A 389 -20.21 -11.85 20.49
CA GLN A 389 -19.91 -10.51 20.01
C GLN A 389 -18.77 -10.54 18.97
N ARG A 390 -17.67 -11.24 19.24
CA ARG A 390 -16.56 -11.38 18.28
C ARG A 390 -16.98 -12.06 16.98
N ALA A 391 -17.83 -13.09 17.07
CA ALA A 391 -18.35 -13.78 15.88
C ALA A 391 -19.27 -12.86 15.05
N LEU A 392 -20.10 -12.05 15.72
CA LEU A 392 -20.99 -11.09 15.08
C LEU A 392 -20.20 -9.95 14.41
N GLU A 393 -19.19 -9.39 15.09
CA GLU A 393 -18.29 -8.38 14.54
C GLU A 393 -17.59 -8.91 13.27
N ALA A 394 -17.12 -10.15 13.26
CA ALA A 394 -16.51 -10.77 12.08
C ALA A 394 -17.50 -10.88 10.90
N GLN A 395 -18.77 -11.22 11.16
CA GLN A 395 -19.80 -11.26 10.12
C GLN A 395 -20.15 -9.87 9.59
N ARG A 396 -20.24 -8.86 10.46
CA ARG A 396 -20.43 -7.45 10.06
C ARG A 396 -19.27 -6.97 9.19
N ARG A 397 -18.02 -7.27 9.56
CA ARG A 397 -16.85 -6.98 8.72
C ARG A 397 -16.96 -7.60 7.34
N ARG A 398 -17.32 -8.89 7.26
CA ARG A 398 -17.54 -9.57 5.98
C ARG A 398 -18.61 -8.86 5.15
N LEU A 399 -19.77 -8.55 5.75
CA LEU A 399 -20.89 -7.91 5.05
C LEU A 399 -20.52 -6.56 4.43
N PHE A 400 -19.65 -5.77 5.05
CA PHE A 400 -19.15 -4.54 4.43
C PHE A 400 -18.53 -4.75 3.04
N PHE A 401 -17.80 -5.87 2.87
CA PHE A 401 -17.10 -6.18 1.61
C PHE A 401 -17.97 -6.91 0.58
N VAL A 402 -19.03 -7.61 1.00
CA VAL A 402 -19.85 -8.44 0.10
C VAL A 402 -21.22 -7.84 -0.23
N LEU A 403 -21.71 -6.89 0.56
CA LEU A 403 -22.97 -6.22 0.26
C LEU A 403 -22.78 -5.26 -0.93
N PRO A 404 -23.71 -5.27 -1.90
CA PRO A 404 -23.67 -4.33 -3.00
C PRO A 404 -23.87 -2.90 -2.49
N PRO A 405 -23.34 -1.90 -3.21
CA PRO A 405 -23.74 -0.52 -2.96
C PRO A 405 -25.26 -0.40 -3.16
N SER A 406 -25.94 0.15 -2.17
CA SER A 406 -27.39 0.36 -2.23
C SER A 406 -27.69 1.73 -2.82
N ARG A 407 -28.92 1.93 -3.34
CA ARG A 407 -29.37 3.27 -3.70
C ARG A 407 -29.70 4.04 -2.41
N LYS A 408 -29.55 5.37 -2.47
CA LYS A 408 -29.76 6.27 -1.32
C LYS A 408 -30.99 5.86 -0.48
N GLU A 409 -30.75 5.63 0.81
CA GLU A 409 -31.74 5.37 1.88
C GLU A 409 -32.13 3.91 2.16
N GLU A 410 -31.54 2.90 1.50
CA GLU A 410 -31.75 1.52 1.93
C GLU A 410 -31.08 1.24 3.29
N GLU A 411 -31.74 0.42 4.10
CA GLU A 411 -31.24 0.06 5.43
C GLU A 411 -30.16 -1.04 5.37
N ILE A 412 -30.15 -1.87 4.32
CA ILE A 412 -29.09 -2.86 4.07
C ILE A 412 -28.07 -2.25 3.11
N ASP A 413 -27.22 -1.38 3.65
CA ASP A 413 -26.13 -0.73 2.94
C ASP A 413 -24.79 -0.98 3.67
N PRO A 414 -23.71 -1.35 2.96
CA PRO A 414 -22.41 -1.60 3.58
C PRO A 414 -21.89 -0.41 4.39
N TRP A 415 -22.10 0.84 3.97
CA TRP A 415 -21.63 2.03 4.69
C TRP A 415 -22.32 2.23 6.04
N ARG A 416 -23.46 1.57 6.31
CA ARG A 416 -24.07 1.52 7.65
C ARG A 416 -23.21 0.74 8.66
N LEU A 417 -22.27 -0.08 8.18
CA LEU A 417 -21.31 -0.84 8.98
C LEU A 417 -20.01 -0.07 9.23
N THR A 418 -20.03 1.25 9.00
CA THR A 418 -18.86 2.13 9.19
C THR A 418 -19.28 3.44 9.88
N VAL A 419 -18.29 4.15 10.43
CA VAL A 419 -18.50 5.51 10.95
C VAL A 419 -18.85 6.50 9.84
N PHE A 420 -18.44 6.20 8.60
CA PHE A 420 -18.74 6.97 7.40
C PHE A 420 -20.08 6.55 6.79
N ARG A 421 -21.18 6.75 7.52
CA ARG A 421 -22.53 6.30 7.10
C ARG A 421 -23.00 6.82 5.74
N HIS A 422 -22.40 7.92 5.25
CA HIS A 422 -22.66 8.51 3.95
C HIS A 422 -21.47 8.35 2.98
N GLY A 423 -20.52 7.46 3.29
CA GLY A 423 -19.30 7.25 2.51
C GLY A 423 -19.58 6.91 1.05
N GLY A 424 -20.58 6.07 0.77
CA GLY A 424 -20.98 5.76 -0.61
C GLY A 424 -21.41 7.00 -1.41
N GLN A 425 -22.15 7.91 -0.79
CA GLN A 425 -22.57 9.16 -1.44
C GLN A 425 -21.41 10.11 -1.68
N TYR A 426 -20.41 10.09 -0.79
CA TYR A 426 -19.18 10.87 -0.96
C TYR A 426 -18.36 10.33 -2.13
N ILE A 427 -18.23 9.01 -2.26
CA ILE A 427 -17.53 8.36 -3.38
C ILE A 427 -18.22 8.66 -4.72
N ASP A 428 -19.56 8.58 -4.78
CA ASP A 428 -20.34 8.86 -5.99
C ASP A 428 -20.28 10.33 -6.45
N PHE A 429 -19.85 11.26 -5.59
CA PHE A 429 -19.75 12.68 -5.92
C PHE A 429 -18.50 13.01 -6.76
N TRP A 430 -17.47 12.17 -6.70
CA TRP A 430 -16.21 12.27 -7.44
C TRP A 430 -16.24 11.40 -8.69
#